data_AF-A0A9I9CKF8-F1
#
_entry.id   AF-A0A9I9CKF8-F1
#
_cell.length_a   1.000
_cell.length_b   1.000
_cell.length_c   1.000
_cell.angle_alpha   90.00
_cell.angle_beta   90.00
_cell.angle_gamma   90.00
#
_symmetry.space_group_name_H-M   'P 1'
#
loop_
_entity.id
_entity.type
_entity.pdbx_description
1 polymer ?
#
loop_
_entity_poly.entity_id
_entity_poly.type
_entity_poly.pdbx_seq_one_letter_code
_entity_poly.pdbx_strand_id
1 'polypeptide(L)' 'MDSVPAEPSKWLHPPFSAVRTSDGKIFARGSQDDKSIAIQCLEAIRNLRNQDFIPVRTIHISYVSNEEIKGSDGVAKFV' A
#
# COMPACT_ATOMS: atom_id res chain seq x y z
N MET A 1 1.80 5.73 4.31
CA MET A 1 2.60 4.50 4.31
C MET A 1 3.93 4.76 3.66
N ASP A 2 4.97 4.50 4.43
CA ASP A 2 6.36 4.58 4.03
C ASP A 2 6.74 3.34 3.20
N SER A 3 8.00 3.34 2.77
CA SER A 3 8.65 2.23 2.08
C SER A 3 10.15 2.45 2.25
N VAL A 4 10.97 1.39 2.33
CA VAL A 4 12.43 1.56 2.40
C VAL A 4 12.99 2.37 1.21
N PRO A 5 14.20 2.94 1.34
CA PRO A 5 14.90 3.58 0.23
C PRO A 5 15.04 2.71 -1.02
N ALA A 6 15.27 3.37 -2.14
CA ALA A 6 15.62 2.73 -3.41
C ALA A 6 16.90 3.38 -3.95
N GLU A 7 17.76 2.58 -4.57
CA GLU A 7 18.93 3.04 -5.32
C GLU A 7 18.59 3.05 -6.82
N PRO A 8 18.17 4.19 -7.43
CA PRO A 8 17.56 4.18 -8.76
C PRO A 8 18.43 3.57 -9.87
N SER A 9 19.76 3.66 -9.73
CA SER A 9 20.73 3.09 -10.68
C SER A 9 20.69 1.55 -10.77
N LYS A 10 20.16 0.88 -9.75
CA LYS A 10 20.03 -0.60 -9.70
C LYS A 10 18.68 -1.10 -10.21
N TRP A 11 17.78 -0.21 -10.62
CA TRP A 11 16.45 -0.59 -11.05
C TRP A 11 16.34 -0.63 -12.57
N LEU A 12 15.66 -1.65 -13.09
CA LEU A 12 15.30 -1.75 -14.51
C LEU A 12 14.30 -0.64 -14.93
N HIS A 13 13.49 -0.17 -13.99
CA HIS A 13 12.51 0.91 -14.18
C HIS A 13 12.57 1.87 -13.00
N PRO A 14 12.35 3.19 -13.18
CA PRO A 14 12.43 4.13 -12.06
C PRO A 14 11.53 3.70 -10.88
N PRO A 15 12.06 3.65 -9.65
CA PRO A 15 11.38 2.98 -8.52
C PRO A 15 10.05 3.64 -8.13
N PHE A 16 9.82 4.91 -8.48
CA PHE A 16 8.62 5.64 -8.07
C PHE A 16 7.72 6.04 -9.24
N SER A 17 7.90 5.45 -10.43
CA SER A 17 7.07 5.74 -11.62
C SER A 17 5.97 4.72 -11.88
N ALA A 18 5.91 3.62 -11.11
CA ALA A 18 4.90 2.56 -11.25
C ALA A 18 4.74 2.04 -12.69
N VAL A 19 5.86 1.73 -13.34
CA VAL A 19 5.85 1.25 -14.74
C VAL A 19 5.20 -0.12 -14.79
N ARG A 20 4.19 -0.24 -15.66
CA ARG A 20 3.57 -1.52 -16.02
C ARG A 20 4.19 -2.04 -17.31
N THR A 21 4.76 -3.24 -17.26
CA THR A 21 5.32 -3.91 -18.44
C THR A 21 4.22 -4.52 -19.30
N SER A 22 4.56 -4.89 -20.54
CA SER A 22 3.63 -5.53 -21.48
C SER A 22 3.11 -6.89 -21.01
N ASP A 23 3.90 -7.64 -20.22
CA ASP A 23 3.48 -8.88 -19.55
C ASP A 23 2.70 -8.63 -18.24
N GLY A 24 2.38 -7.37 -17.92
CA GLY A 24 1.45 -6.99 -16.87
C GLY A 24 2.05 -6.80 -15.48
N LYS A 25 3.36 -6.95 -15.30
CA LYS A 25 4.04 -6.69 -14.02
C LYS A 25 4.13 -5.19 -13.75
N ILE A 26 4.04 -4.79 -12.49
CA ILE A 26 4.19 -3.39 -12.06
C ILE A 26 5.46 -3.25 -11.22
N PHE A 27 6.38 -2.41 -11.67
CA PHE A 27 7.63 -2.12 -10.99
C PHE A 27 7.51 -0.79 -10.23
N ALA A 28 7.53 -0.88 -8.91
CA ALA A 28 7.62 0.27 -8.01
C ALA A 28 8.18 -0.15 -6.65
N ARG A 29 8.91 0.74 -5.99
CA ARG A 29 9.16 0.66 -4.55
C ARG A 29 7.81 0.78 -3.84
N GLY A 30 7.49 -0.30 -3.14
CA GLY A 30 6.24 -0.47 -2.42
C GLY A 30 5.13 -1.17 -3.19
N SER A 31 5.39 -1.69 -4.40
CA SER A 31 4.38 -2.50 -5.11
C SER A 31 4.05 -3.80 -4.38
N GLN A 32 5.00 -4.40 -3.67
CA GLN A 32 4.77 -5.56 -2.81
C GLN A 32 4.61 -5.17 -1.34
N ASP A 33 5.43 -4.23 -0.88
CA ASP A 33 5.56 -3.87 0.54
C ASP A 33 5.27 -2.38 0.79
N ASP A 34 4.04 -2.00 1.13
CA ASP A 34 2.82 -2.84 1.19
C ASP A 34 1.65 -2.19 0.43
N LYS A 35 1.95 -1.24 -0.46
CA LYS A 35 0.94 -0.40 -1.13
C LYS A 35 -0.07 -1.18 -1.95
N SER A 36 0.27 -2.37 -2.43
CA SER A 36 -0.71 -3.25 -3.08
C SER A 36 -1.80 -3.69 -2.12
N ILE A 37 -1.47 -4.01 -0.87
CA ILE A 37 -2.42 -4.42 0.17
C ILE A 37 -3.36 -3.25 0.50
N ALA A 38 -2.82 -2.05 0.70
CA ALA A 38 -3.64 -0.87 0.98
C ALA A 38 -4.68 -0.59 -0.12
N ILE A 39 -4.26 -0.65 -1.39
CA ILE A 39 -5.18 -0.46 -2.51
C ILE A 39 -6.18 -1.61 -2.63
N GLN A 40 -5.77 -2.86 -2.37
CA GLN A 40 -6.69 -4.00 -2.34
C GLN A 40 -7.77 -3.83 -1.27
N CYS A 41 -7.43 -3.39 -0.07
CA CYS A 41 -8.41 -3.13 0.99
C CYS A 41 -9.38 -2.01 0.60
N LEU A 42 -8.87 -0.91 0.05
CA LEU A 42 -9.71 0.20 -0.40
C LEU A 42 -10.68 -0.23 -1.52
N GLU A 43 -10.18 -0.94 -2.52
CA GLU A 43 -10.98 -1.40 -3.65
C GLU A 43 -11.97 -2.51 -3.26
N ALA A 44 -11.63 -3.37 -2.30
CA ALA A 44 -12.55 -4.34 -1.73
C ALA A 44 -13.74 -3.65 -1.04
N ILE A 45 -13.47 -2.64 -0.19
CA ILE A 45 -14.54 -1.85 0.43
C ILE A 45 -15.38 -1.12 -0.61
N ARG A 46 -14.74 -0.53 -1.63
CA ARG A 46 -15.44 0.15 -2.74
C ARG A 46 -16.37 -0.83 -3.46
N ASN A 47 -15.89 -2.03 -3.78
CA ASN A 47 -16.68 -3.05 -4.48
C ASN A 47 -17.85 -3.56 -3.62
N LEU A 48 -17.64 -3.80 -2.33
CA LEU A 48 -18.71 -4.19 -1.40
C LEU A 48 -19.79 -3.11 -1.30
N ARG A 49 -19.39 -1.84 -1.18
CA ARG A 49 -20.33 -0.71 -1.16
C ARG A 49 -21.13 -0.62 -2.45
N ASN A 50 -20.51 -0.88 -3.60
CA ASN A 50 -21.19 -0.90 -4.90
C ASN A 50 -22.15 -2.09 -5.08
N GLN A 51 -22.10 -3.10 -4.19
CA GLN A 51 -23.01 -4.24 -4.14
C GLN A 51 -24.03 -4.12 -2.99
N ASP A 52 -24.21 -2.91 -2.46
CA ASP A 52 -25.12 -2.59 -1.34
C ASP A 52 -24.87 -3.43 -0.07
N PHE A 53 -23.63 -3.93 0.11
CA PHE A 53 -23.26 -4.66 1.31
C PHE A 53 -23.17 -3.71 2.52
N ILE A 54 -23.90 -4.04 3.59
CA ILE A 54 -23.88 -3.30 4.85
C ILE A 54 -23.23 -4.19 5.91
N PRO A 55 -22.01 -3.87 6.38
CA PRO A 55 -21.38 -4.66 7.43
C PRO A 55 -22.10 -4.46 8.76
N VAL A 56 -22.24 -5.53 9.53
CA VAL A 56 -22.82 -5.49 10.90
C VAL A 56 -21.96 -4.64 11.84
N ARG A 57 -20.66 -4.49 11.54
CA ARG A 57 -19.69 -3.73 12.32
C ARG A 57 -19.01 -2.69 11.45
N THR A 58 -18.65 -1.56 12.04
CA THR A 58 -17.81 -0.58 11.36
C THR A 58 -16.47 -1.19 11.00
N ILE A 59 -16.02 -0.95 9.76
CA ILE A 59 -14.70 -1.35 9.28
C ILE A 59 -13.79 -0.12 9.36
N HIS A 60 -12.69 -0.23 10.11
CA HIS A 60 -11.65 0.79 10.18
C HIS A 60 -10.41 0.29 9.45
N ILE A 61 -9.87 1.08 8.52
CA ILE A 61 -8.55 0.86 7.93
C ILE A 61 -7.63 1.98 8.44
N SER A 62 -6.51 1.59 9.06
CA SER A 62 -5.49 2.53 9.54
C SER A 62 -4.27 2.49 8.64
N TYR A 63 -3.99 3.61 7.96
CA TYR A 63 -2.76 3.79 7.21
C TYR A 63 -1.76 4.58 8.06
N VAL A 64 -0.68 3.92 8.46
CA VAL A 64 0.37 4.53 9.29
C VAL A 64 1.62 4.82 8.45
N SER A 65 2.56 5.54 9.04
CA SER A 65 3.93 5.71 8.54
C SER A 65 4.92 5.17 9.55
N ASN A 66 6.21 5.21 9.21
CA ASN A 66 7.35 4.90 10.07
C ASN A 66 7.55 3.40 10.31
N GLU A 67 6.76 2.52 9.70
CA GLU A 67 6.82 1.06 9.91
C GLU A 67 8.22 0.50 9.57
N GLU A 68 8.82 0.98 8.49
CA GLU A 68 10.11 0.51 7.96
C GLU A 68 11.29 0.87 8.88
N ILE A 69 11.05 1.77 9.85
CA ILE A 69 11.99 2.15 10.91
C ILE A 69 11.42 1.85 12.31
N LYS A 70 10.64 0.77 12.42
CA LYS A 70 10.06 0.16 13.65
C LYS A 70 8.80 0.82 14.19
N GLY A 71 8.29 1.87 13.55
CA GLY A 71 7.00 2.46 13.87
C GLY A 71 6.95 3.23 15.19
N SER A 72 8.09 3.64 15.75
CA SER A 72 8.14 4.32 17.06
C SER A 72 7.40 5.67 17.07
N ASP A 73 7.41 6.37 15.94
CA ASP A 73 6.62 7.60 15.75
C ASP A 73 5.32 7.37 14.95
N GLY A 74 5.02 6.10 14.63
CA GLY A 74 3.87 5.67 13.86
C GLY A 74 2.90 4.87 14.72
N VAL A 75 2.74 3.58 14.40
CA VAL A 75 1.78 2.69 15.07
C VAL A 75 1.94 2.70 16.60
N ALA A 76 3.17 2.75 17.13
CA ALA A 76 3.43 2.69 18.56
C ALA A 76 2.90 3.89 19.36
N LYS A 77 2.70 5.05 18.72
CA LYS A 77 2.07 6.23 19.35
C LYS A 77 0.57 6.31 19.07
N PHE A 78 0.11 5.58 18.06
CA PHE A 78 -1.29 5.55 17.69
C PHE A 78 -2.10 4.60 18.56
N VAL A 79 -1.47 3.53 19.07
CA VAL A 79 -2.05 2.57 20.03
C VAL A 79 -1.72 2.94 21.48
#